data_AF-A0A2W5YW92-F1
#
_entry.id   AF-A0A2W5YW92-F1
#
_cell.length_a   1.000
_cell.length_b   1.000
_cell.length_c   1.000
_cell.angle_alpha   90.00
_cell.angle_beta   90.00
_cell.angle_gamma   90.00
#
_symmetry.space_group_name_H-M   'P 1'
#
loop_
_entity.id
_entity.type
_entity.pdbx_description
1 polymer ?
#
loop_
_entity_poly.entity_id
_entity_poly.type
_entity_poly.pdbx_seq_one_letter_code
_entity_poly.pdbx_strand_id
1 'polypeptide(L)' 'MITPAELEALIRRSLPDASVQAQDRTGTRDHYNIRVQSVAFSGKSLLDQHRMIYEALSEAMKDGRLHAVELKTEVP' A
#
# COMPACT_ATOMS: atom_id res chain seq x y z
N MET A 1 -12.32 -9.18 4.07
CA MET A 1 -11.22 -9.35 3.10
C MET A 1 -11.19 -8.10 2.23
N ILE A 2 -10.06 -7.41 2.15
CA ILE A 2 -9.88 -6.29 1.22
C ILE A 2 -9.43 -6.82 -0.14
N THR A 3 -9.96 -6.28 -1.22
CA THR A 3 -9.51 -6.64 -2.57
C THR A 3 -8.31 -5.78 -3.00
N PRO A 4 -7.43 -6.27 -3.90
CA PRO A 4 -6.37 -5.46 -4.52
C PRO A 4 -6.86 -4.12 -5.08
N ALA A 5 -8.03 -4.13 -5.72
CA ALA A 5 -8.64 -2.94 -6.32
C ALA A 5 -9.09 -1.91 -5.27
N GLU A 6 -9.68 -2.36 -4.15
CA GLU A 6 -10.03 -1.46 -3.05
C GLU A 6 -8.78 -0.83 -2.43
N LEU A 7 -7.73 -1.63 -2.23
CA LEU A 7 -6.47 -1.15 -1.68
C LEU A 7 -5.82 -0.09 -2.60
N GLU A 8 -5.80 -0.34 -3.91
CA GLU A 8 -5.33 0.63 -4.90
C GLU A 8 -6.14 1.92 -4.86
N ALA A 9 -7.47 1.83 -4.80
CA ALA A 9 -8.33 2.99 -4.73
C ALA A 9 -8.05 3.84 -3.47
N LEU A 10 -7.84 3.20 -2.32
CA LEU A 10 -7.52 3.90 -1.06
C LEU A 10 -6.17 4.63 -1.13
N ILE A 11 -5.13 3.94 -1.62
CA ILE A 11 -3.81 4.56 -1.77
C ILE A 11 -3.88 5.71 -2.78
N ARG A 12 -4.61 5.53 -3.89
CA ARG A 12 -4.80 6.59 -4.90
C ARG A 12 -5.56 7.81 -4.40
N ARG A 13 -6.42 7.68 -3.37
CA ARG A 13 -7.08 8.85 -2.76
C ARG A 13 -6.07 9.79 -2.07
N SER A 14 -5.04 9.24 -1.43
CA SER A 14 -3.98 10.03 -0.79
C SER A 14 -2.84 10.36 -1.75
N LEU A 15 -2.56 9.47 -2.71
CA LEU A 15 -1.49 9.57 -3.69
C LEU A 15 -2.05 9.31 -5.09
N PRO A 16 -2.64 10.32 -5.77
CA PRO A 16 -3.28 10.13 -7.07
C PRO A 16 -2.32 9.60 -8.14
N ASP A 17 -1.03 9.95 -8.04
CA ASP A 17 0.04 9.47 -8.92
C ASP A 17 0.63 8.10 -8.51
N ALA A 18 0.10 7.45 -7.47
CA ALA A 18 0.60 6.16 -7.04
C ALA A 18 0.08 5.00 -7.91
N SER A 19 1.01 4.21 -8.42
CA SER A 19 0.77 2.92 -9.05
C SER A 19 0.86 1.82 -7.99
N VAL A 20 -0.23 1.07 -7.78
CA VAL A 20 -0.31 0.02 -6.76
C VAL A 20 -0.44 -1.34 -7.43
N GLN A 21 0.38 -2.29 -7.04
CA GLN A 21 0.28 -3.70 -7.45
C GLN A 21 0.24 -4.57 -6.22
N ALA A 22 -0.90 -5.21 -5.95
CA ALA A 22 -1.00 -6.23 -4.91
C ALA A 22 -0.94 -7.63 -5.52
N GLN A 23 -0.02 -8.45 -5.03
CA GLN A 23 0.18 -9.82 -5.46
C GLN A 23 0.23 -10.74 -4.22
N ASP A 24 -0.60 -11.77 -4.22
CA ASP A 24 -0.58 -12.79 -3.19
C ASP A 24 0.60 -13.73 -3.43
N ARG A 25 1.53 -13.81 -2.47
CA ARG A 25 2.79 -14.56 -2.66
C ARG A 25 2.70 -16.01 -2.16
N THR A 26 1.83 -16.27 -1.19
CA THR A 26 1.77 -17.56 -0.49
C THR A 26 0.59 -18.43 -0.91
N GLY A 27 -0.37 -17.93 -1.68
CA GLY A 27 -1.62 -18.64 -2.01
C GLY A 27 -2.58 -18.75 -0.82
N THR A 28 -2.14 -18.39 0.38
CA THR A 28 -2.88 -18.55 1.64
C THR A 28 -3.78 -17.36 1.94
N ARG A 29 -3.74 -16.29 1.13
CA ARG A 29 -4.48 -15.03 1.35
C ARG A 29 -4.14 -14.35 2.69
N ASP A 30 -3.04 -14.74 3.30
CA ASP A 30 -2.51 -14.19 4.56
C ASP A 30 -1.32 -13.23 4.30
N HIS A 31 -0.58 -13.42 3.21
CA HIS A 31 0.57 -12.59 2.86
C HIS A 31 0.42 -11.96 1.47
N TYR A 32 -0.05 -10.72 1.46
CA TYR A 32 -0.07 -9.88 0.26
C TYR A 32 1.23 -9.08 0.17
N ASN A 33 1.85 -9.14 -1.00
CA ASN A 33 2.96 -8.28 -1.38
C ASN A 33 2.39 -7.11 -2.16
N ILE A 34 2.46 -5.91 -1.61
CA ILE A 34 1.95 -4.68 -2.21
C ILE A 34 3.14 -3.84 -2.66
N ARG A 35 3.27 -3.63 -3.97
CA ARG A 35 4.19 -2.66 -4.55
C ARG A 35 3.48 -1.35 -4.78
N VAL A 36 4.08 -0.26 -4.31
CA VAL A 36 3.58 1.10 -4.53
C VAL A 36 4.69 1.91 -5.17
N GLN A 37 4.46 2.37 -6.40
CA GLN A 37 5.32 3.33 -7.09
C GLN A 37 4.70 4.71 -7.08
N SER A 38 5.42 5.70 -6.58
CA SER A 38 4.95 7.10 -6.64
C SER A 38 6.12 8.07 -6.67
N VAL A 39 5.97 9.14 -7.45
CA VAL A 39 6.90 10.28 -7.45
C VAL A 39 6.96 10.97 -6.08
N ALA A 40 5.90 10.85 -5.26
CA ALA A 40 5.83 11.44 -3.92
C ALA A 40 6.86 10.85 -2.94
N PHE A 41 7.41 9.67 -3.25
CA PHE A 41 8.46 9.03 -2.46
C PHE A 41 9.86 9.57 -2.76
N SER A 42 10.03 10.33 -3.86
CA SER A 42 11.32 10.91 -4.22
C SER A 42 11.80 11.90 -3.15
N GLY A 43 13.02 11.68 -2.66
CA GLY A 43 13.61 12.48 -1.58
C GLY A 43 13.05 12.21 -0.17
N LYS A 44 12.16 11.22 -0.01
CA LYS A 44 11.65 10.78 1.31
C LYS A 44 12.45 9.60 1.84
N SER A 45 12.63 9.54 3.16
CA SER A 45 13.22 8.38 3.81
C SER A 45 12.29 7.17 3.72
N LEU A 46 12.83 5.96 3.81
CA LEU A 46 12.04 4.72 3.75
C LEU A 46 10.95 4.69 4.84
N LEU A 47 11.25 5.25 6.03
CA LEU A 47 10.29 5.42 7.11
C LEU A 47 9.15 6.39 6.74
N ASP A 48 9.46 7.53 6.12
CA ASP A 48 8.44 8.49 5.68
C ASP A 48 7.57 7.92 4.56
N GLN A 49 8.16 7.20 3.61
CA GLN A 49 7.41 6.53 2.54
C GLN A 49 6.41 5.53 3.13
N HIS A 50 6.88 4.70 4.07
CA HIS A 50 6.00 3.77 4.79
C HIS A 50 4.92 4.53 5.56
N ARG A 51 5.27 5.61 6.26
CA ARG A 51 4.30 6.43 7.02
C ARG A 51 3.22 7.02 6.12
N MET A 52 3.58 7.57 4.95
CA MET A 52 2.61 8.11 4.00
C MET A 52 1.61 7.03 3.54
N ILE A 53 2.09 5.82 3.33
CA ILE A 53 1.23 4.70 2.91
C ILE A 53 0.40 4.18 4.07
N TYR A 54 0.96 4.09 5.28
CA TYR A 54 0.18 3.80 6.49
C TYR A 54 -0.91 4.85 6.74
N GLU A 55 -0.65 6.12 6.47
CA GLU A 55 -1.66 7.18 6.55
C GLU A 55 -2.76 6.99 5.50
N ALA A 56 -2.40 6.63 4.26
CA ALA A 56 -3.36 6.29 3.21
C ALA A 56 -4.16 5.01 3.52
N LEU A 57 -3.53 4.04 4.18
CA LEU A 57 -4.14 2.78 4.59
C LEU A 57 -4.82 2.86 5.95
N SER A 58 -4.68 3.96 6.70
CA SER A 58 -5.27 4.14 8.02
C SER A 58 -6.79 4.04 7.99
N GLU A 59 -7.42 4.52 6.90
CA GLU A 59 -8.84 4.30 6.63
C GLU A 59 -9.18 2.80 6.48
N ALA A 60 -8.36 2.02 5.78
CA ALA A 60 -8.53 0.56 5.64
C ALA A 60 -8.20 -0.22 6.93
N MET A 61 -7.23 0.23 7.71
CA MET A 61 -6.84 -0.38 8.97
C MET A 61 -7.91 -0.19 10.06
N LYS A 62 -8.60 0.96 10.08
CA LYS A 62 -9.77 1.17 10.95
C LYS A 62 -10.88 0.14 10.71
N ASP A 63 -10.95 -0.41 9.52
CA ASP A 63 -11.91 -1.44 9.14
C ASP A 63 -11.50 -2.85 9.66
N GLY A 64 -10.30 -3.01 10.23
CA GLY A 64 -9.82 -4.27 10.80
C GLY A 64 -9.54 -5.35 9.75
N ARG A 65 -9.45 -4.97 8.47
CA ARG A 65 -9.29 -5.91 7.33
C ARG A 65 -7.83 -6.19 6.95
N LEU A 66 -6.84 -5.58 7.63
CA LEU A 66 -5.41 -5.68 7.33
C LEU A 66 -4.62 -6.09 8.58
N HIS A 67 -3.95 -7.25 8.56
CA HIS A 67 -3.21 -7.78 9.72
C HIS A 67 -1.68 -7.68 9.56
N ALA A 68 -1.13 -7.99 8.38
CA ALA A 68 0.25 -7.76 8.01
C ALA A 68 0.36 -7.76 6.48
N VAL A 69 0.99 -6.75 5.90
CA VAL A 69 1.24 -6.70 4.46
C VAL A 69 2.69 -6.33 4.22
N GLU A 70 3.33 -7.03 3.28
CA GLU A 70 4.68 -6.67 2.87
C GLU A 70 4.54 -5.55 1.85
N LEU A 71 5.03 -4.36 2.22
CA LEU A 71 4.85 -3.17 1.41
C LEU A 71 6.19 -2.73 0.85
N LYS A 72 6.25 -2.57 -0.46
CA LYS A 72 7.46 -2.21 -1.19
C LYS A 72 7.24 -0.88 -1.90
N THR A 73 8.02 0.12 -1.50
CA THR A 73 7.96 1.47 -2.04
C THR A 73 9.07 1.67 -3.06
N GLU A 74 8.70 2.19 -4.22
CA GLU A 74 9.64 2.48 -5.31
C GLU A 74 9.34 3.88 -5.87
N VAL A 75 10.39 4.61 -6.23
CA VAL A 75 10.26 5.85 -6.99
C VAL A 75 10.34 5.45 -8.47
N PRO A 76 9.38 5.86 -9.32
CA PRO A 76 9.43 5.57 -10.75
C PRO A 76 10.64 6.25 -11.45
#